data_AF-A0A7V4HSS9-F1
#
_entry.id   AF-A0A7V4HSS9-F1
#
_cell.length_a   1.000
_cell.length_b   1.000
_cell.length_c   1.000
_cell.angle_alpha   90.00
_cell.angle_beta   90.00
_cell.angle_gamma   90.00
#
_symmetry.space_group_name_H-M   'P 1'
#
loop_
_entity.id
_entity.type
_entity.pdbx_description
1 polymer ?
#
loop_
_entity_poly.entity_id
_entity_poly.type
_entity_poly.pdbx_seq_one_letter_code
_entity_poly.pdbx_strand_id
1 'polypeptide(L)'
;MLPEQIEQLKRRYTDQYVMVAGERPDLARFQGVVGQVKAVNCNGRALVQFDAHNDRGWYDIAVEHLKIVDKPPPKPVEKKAPAAKPKAAETAASTTGSSGG
;
A
#
# COMPACT_ATOMS: atom_id res chain seq x y z
N MET A 1 -18.73 -7.33 -17.95
CA MET A 1 -17.28 -7.36 -18.22
C MET A 1 -16.92 -8.79 -18.61
N LEU A 2 -16.27 -8.99 -19.77
CA LEU A 2 -15.80 -10.32 -20.17
C LEU A 2 -14.53 -10.70 -19.38
N PRO A 3 -14.30 -11.98 -19.05
CA PRO A 3 -13.12 -12.42 -18.32
C PRO A 3 -11.81 -12.02 -19.00
N GLU A 4 -11.80 -12.02 -20.34
CA GLU A 4 -10.65 -11.64 -21.16
C GLU A 4 -10.22 -10.16 -20.98
N GLN A 5 -11.18 -9.27 -20.73
CA GLN A 5 -10.88 -7.86 -20.43
C GLN A 5 -10.22 -7.72 -19.07
N ILE A 6 -10.63 -8.53 -18.09
CA ILE A 6 -10.03 -8.50 -16.74
C ILE A 6 -8.60 -9.03 -16.78
N GLU A 7 -8.32 -10.06 -17.56
CA GLU A 7 -6.94 -10.55 -17.74
C GLU A 7 -6.04 -9.53 -18.44
N GLN A 8 -6.55 -8.84 -19.46
CA GLN A 8 -5.81 -7.76 -20.11
C GLN A 8 -5.57 -6.59 -19.16
N LEU A 9 -6.58 -6.20 -18.37
CA LEU A 9 -6.43 -5.17 -17.34
C LEU A 9 -5.40 -5.57 -16.30
N LYS A 10 -5.43 -6.82 -15.80
CA LYS A 10 -4.42 -7.35 -14.89
C LYS A 10 -3.02 -7.20 -15.48
N ARG A 11 -2.79 -7.66 -16.71
CA ARG A 11 -1.47 -7.54 -17.36
C ARG A 11 -1.04 -6.09 -17.61
N ARG A 12 -1.98 -5.21 -17.97
CA ARG A 12 -1.68 -3.81 -18.27
C ARG A 12 -1.40 -2.98 -17.03
N TYR A 13 -2.10 -3.24 -15.93
CA TYR A 13 -2.02 -2.42 -14.73
C TYR A 13 -1.07 -2.99 -13.67
N THR A 14 -0.80 -4.30 -13.65
CA THR A 14 0.16 -4.89 -12.69
C THR A 14 1.54 -4.26 -12.86
N ASP A 15 2.18 -3.92 -11.74
CA ASP A 15 3.48 -3.23 -11.68
C ASP A 15 3.53 -1.82 -12.28
N GLN A 16 2.40 -1.27 -12.74
CA GLN A 16 2.34 0.10 -13.24
C GLN A 16 2.22 1.12 -12.10
N TYR A 17 2.71 2.33 -12.40
CA TYR A 17 2.48 3.51 -11.60
C TYR A 17 1.18 4.17 -12.04
N VAL A 18 0.32 4.47 -11.07
CA VAL A 18 -0.98 5.07 -11.31
C VAL A 18 -1.16 6.28 -10.40
N MET A 19 -1.90 7.25 -10.89
CA MET A 19 -2.30 8.42 -10.14
C MET A 19 -3.82 8.42 -10.00
N VAL A 20 -4.31 8.84 -8.85
CA VAL A 20 -5.75 9.03 -8.63
C VAL A 20 -6.20 10.24 -9.45
N ALA A 21 -7.11 10.01 -10.40
CA ALA A 21 -7.74 11.06 -11.19
C ALA A 21 -9.23 11.24 -10.85
N GLY A 22 -9.77 10.46 -9.90
CA GLY A 22 -11.17 10.48 -9.53
C GLY A 22 -11.55 11.53 -8.48
N GLU A 23 -12.80 11.99 -8.55
CA GLU A 23 -13.41 12.96 -7.63
C GLU A 23 -14.04 12.27 -6.40
N ARG A 24 -13.38 11.23 -5.86
CA ARG A 24 -13.85 10.55 -4.65
C ARG A 24 -13.29 11.26 -3.42
N PRO A 25 -14.13 11.65 -2.44
CA PRO A 25 -13.66 12.28 -1.21
C PRO A 25 -12.68 11.38 -0.44
N ASP A 26 -12.88 10.05 -0.49
CA ASP A 26 -11.97 9.08 0.12
C ASP A 26 -10.56 9.10 -0.49
N LEU A 27 -10.47 9.37 -1.80
CA LEU A 27 -9.24 9.35 -2.58
C LEU A 27 -8.66 10.76 -2.81
N ALA A 28 -9.39 11.81 -2.43
CA ALA A 28 -8.96 13.20 -2.56
C ALA A 28 -7.62 13.45 -1.86
N ARG A 29 -7.38 12.77 -0.73
CA ARG A 29 -6.10 12.81 0.00
C ARG A 29 -4.91 12.23 -0.78
N PHE A 30 -5.17 11.40 -1.78
CA PHE A 30 -4.17 10.79 -2.65
C PHE A 30 -4.11 11.47 -4.02
N GLN A 31 -4.90 12.52 -4.28
CA GLN A 31 -4.70 13.35 -5.47
C GLN A 31 -3.33 14.00 -5.40
N GLY A 32 -2.56 13.92 -6.49
CA GLY A 32 -1.16 14.37 -6.47
C GLY A 32 -0.16 13.28 -6.10
N VAL A 33 -0.60 12.16 -5.50
CA VAL A 33 0.26 11.05 -5.07
C VAL A 33 0.26 9.95 -6.11
N VAL A 34 1.46 9.47 -6.44
CA VAL A 34 1.65 8.34 -7.35
C VAL A 34 1.65 7.06 -6.52
N GLY A 35 0.71 6.17 -6.81
CA GLY A 35 0.64 4.84 -6.22
C GLY A 35 1.21 3.77 -7.15
N GLN A 36 1.60 2.63 -6.58
CA GLN A 36 2.03 1.45 -7.34
C GLN A 36 0.94 0.39 -7.31
N VAL A 37 0.54 -0.12 -8.48
CA VAL A 37 -0.39 -1.24 -8.55
C VAL A 37 0.35 -2.52 -8.19
N LYS A 38 -0.12 -3.20 -7.14
CA LYS A 38 0.41 -4.51 -6.71
C LYS A 38 -0.30 -5.67 -7.37
N ALA A 39 -1.61 -5.55 -7.57
CA ALA A 39 -2.43 -6.59 -8.16
C ALA A 39 -3.71 -5.98 -8.72
N VAL A 40 -4.42 -6.71 -9.58
CA VAL A 40 -5.79 -6.39 -9.97
C VAL A 40 -6.66 -7.60 -9.63
N ASN A 41 -7.75 -7.38 -8.90
CA ASN A 41 -8.65 -8.46 -8.50
C ASN A 41 -9.55 -8.89 -9.67
N CYS A 42 -10.24 -10.03 -9.49
CA CYS A 42 -11.16 -10.56 -10.51
C CYS A 42 -12.44 -9.73 -10.70
N ASN A 43 -12.67 -8.70 -9.89
CA ASN A 43 -13.73 -7.71 -10.06
C ASN A 43 -13.26 -6.49 -10.88
N GLY A 44 -12.04 -6.50 -11.42
CA GLY A 44 -11.49 -5.40 -12.21
C GLY A 44 -10.98 -4.21 -11.39
N ARG A 45 -10.76 -4.39 -10.07
CA ARG A 45 -10.21 -3.34 -9.20
C ARG A 45 -8.73 -3.51 -9.01
N ALA A 46 -7.97 -2.43 -9.17
CA ALA A 46 -6.54 -2.41 -8.91
C ALA A 46 -6.27 -2.18 -7.43
N LEU A 47 -5.44 -3.03 -6.85
CA LEU A 47 -4.88 -2.88 -5.53
C LEU A 47 -3.68 -1.94 -5.64
N VAL A 48 -3.88 -0.69 -5.24
CA VAL A 48 -2.86 0.36 -5.30
C VAL A 48 -2.24 0.53 -3.92
N GLN A 49 -0.92 0.43 -3.88
CA GLN A 49 -0.13 0.78 -2.71
C GLN A 49 0.23 2.26 -2.80
N PHE A 50 -0.22 3.04 -1.81
CA PHE A 50 0.25 4.40 -1.60
C PHE A 50 1.29 4.40 -0.49
N ASP A 51 2.39 5.11 -0.73
CA ASP A 51 3.46 5.37 0.24
C ASP A 51 3.49 6.88 0.46
N ALA A 52 2.66 7.34 1.39
CA ALA A 52 2.45 8.76 1.66
C ALA A 52 2.31 8.97 3.17
N HIS A 53 2.77 10.13 3.65
CA HIS A 53 2.67 10.50 5.07
C HIS A 53 3.31 9.51 6.06
N ASN A 54 4.29 8.72 5.61
CA ASN A 54 4.94 7.63 6.37
C ASN A 54 4.06 6.40 6.66
N ASP A 55 2.93 6.29 5.99
CA ASP A 55 2.05 5.14 6.07
C ASP A 55 2.01 4.43 4.71
N ARG A 56 2.12 3.10 4.75
CA ARG A 56 2.00 2.25 3.57
C ARG A 56 0.68 1.49 3.63
N GLY A 57 -0.31 2.03 2.91
CA GLY A 57 -1.65 1.45 2.82
C GLY A 57 -1.92 0.81 1.46
N TRP A 58 -2.73 -0.25 1.43
CA TRP A 58 -3.22 -0.87 0.20
C TRP A 58 -4.70 -0.56 0.04
N TYR A 59 -5.07 -0.07 -1.14
CA TYR A 59 -6.43 0.37 -1.41
C TYR A 59 -6.94 -0.26 -2.69
N ASP A 60 -8.15 -0.81 -2.67
CA ASP A 60 -8.82 -1.24 -3.90
C ASP A 60 -9.44 -0.02 -4.58
N ILE A 61 -8.98 0.28 -5.79
CA ILE A 61 -9.50 1.39 -6.58
C ILE A 61 -9.91 0.84 -7.94
N ALA A 62 -11.09 1.25 -8.42
CA ALA A 62 -11.52 0.90 -9.76
C ALA A 62 -10.54 1.52 -10.78
N VAL A 63 -10.11 0.72 -11.77
CA VAL A 63 -9.18 1.16 -12.82
C VAL A 63 -9.70 2.39 -13.59
N GLU A 64 -11.01 2.62 -13.58
CA GLU A 64 -11.70 3.76 -14.18
C GLU A 64 -11.32 5.11 -13.53
N HIS A 65 -10.97 5.08 -12.25
CA HIS A 65 -10.55 6.26 -11.48
C HIS A 65 -9.02 6.40 -11.39
N LEU A 66 -8.30 5.47 -12.01
CA LEU A 66 -6.86 5.44 -12.04
C LEU A 66 -6.37 5.86 -13.42
N LYS A 67 -5.37 6.73 -13.42
CA LYS A 67 -4.66 7.10 -14.64
C LYS A 67 -3.28 6.48 -14.57
N ILE A 68 -2.96 5.59 -15.51
CA ILE A 68 -1.58 5.11 -15.70
C ILE A 68 -0.74 6.34 -16.06
N VAL A 69 0.28 6.58 -15.27
CA VAL A 69 1.23 7.66 -15.50
C VAL A 69 2.58 7.06 -15.85
N ASP A 70 3.27 7.69 -16.78
CA ASP A 70 4.67 7.37 -17.05
C ASP A 70 5.47 7.62 -15.78
N LYS A 71 6.43 6.74 -15.46
CA LYS A 71 7.14 6.74 -14.18
C LYS A 71 7.68 8.15 -13.94
N PRO A 72 7.07 8.95 -13.04
CA PRO A 72 7.61 10.27 -12.79
C PRO A 72 9.02 10.06 -12.23
N PRO A 73 9.99 10.93 -12.60
CA PRO A 73 11.33 10.84 -12.01
C PRO A 73 11.14 10.77 -10.50
N PRO A 74 11.76 9.79 -9.83
CA PRO A 74 11.49 9.51 -8.43
C PRO A 74 11.71 10.81 -7.67
N LYS A 75 10.62 11.45 -7.22
CA LYS A 75 10.76 12.45 -6.16
C LYS A 75 11.40 11.69 -5.02
N PRO A 76 12.58 12.14 -4.53
CA PRO A 76 13.32 11.40 -3.54
C PRO A 76 12.35 11.07 -2.41
N VAL A 77 12.07 9.78 -2.28
CA VAL A 77 11.58 9.21 -1.04
C VAL A 77 12.52 9.75 0.02
N GLU A 78 12.06 10.76 0.74
CA GLU A 78 12.70 11.18 1.97
C GLU A 78 12.74 9.89 2.77
N LYS A 79 13.94 9.30 2.85
CA LYS A 79 14.19 8.02 3.50
C LYS A 79 13.64 8.16 4.91
N LYS A 80 12.39 7.75 5.16
CA LYS A 80 12.02 7.40 6.51
C LYS A 80 12.80 6.13 6.79
N ALA A 81 13.85 6.33 7.58
CA ALA A 81 14.77 5.32 8.04
C ALA A 81 14.00 4.06 8.42
N PRO A 82 14.55 2.85 8.16
CA PRO A 82 13.95 1.62 8.62
C PRO A 82 13.64 1.79 10.11
N ALA A 83 12.36 1.68 10.47
CA ALA A 83 11.95 1.65 11.86
C ALA A 83 12.75 0.53 12.51
N ALA A 84 13.73 0.95 13.30
CA ALA A 84 14.62 0.06 14.02
C ALA A 84 13.74 -0.87 14.86
N LYS A 85 13.90 -2.18 14.64
CA LYS A 85 13.51 -3.18 15.62
C LYS A 85 14.06 -2.74 16.99
N PRO A 86 13.26 -2.62 18.06
CA PRO A 86 13.79 -2.93 19.37
C PRO A 86 13.81 -4.45 19.46
N LYS A 87 15.00 -5.03 19.26
CA LYS A 87 15.36 -6.30 19.89
C LYS A 87 15.93 -5.93 21.27
N ALA A 88 15.16 -6.17 22.32
CA ALA A 88 15.61 -6.29 23.71
C ALA A 88 14.46 -6.95 24.49
N ALA A 89 14.63 -7.96 25.34
CA ALA A 89 15.77 -8.78 25.68
C ALA A 89 15.21 -10.06 26.32
N GLU A 90 15.85 -11.18 26.03
CA GLU A 90 15.71 -12.45 26.73
C GLU A 90 16.48 -12.38 28.05
N THR A 91 15.85 -12.74 29.19
CA THR A 91 16.42 -13.40 30.39
C THR A 91 15.30 -13.48 31.46
N ALA A 92 14.67 -14.62 31.70
CA ALA A 92 15.11 -15.80 32.45
C ALA A 92 15.12 -15.62 33.98
N ALA A 93 14.41 -16.56 34.64
CA ALA A 93 14.60 -17.06 36.01
C ALA A 93 14.26 -16.12 37.18
N SER A 94 13.68 -16.52 38.32
CA SER A 94 13.15 -17.78 38.85
C SER A 94 12.61 -17.48 40.27
N THR A 95 11.73 -18.37 40.78
CA THR A 95 11.66 -18.79 42.20
C THR A 95 10.88 -17.93 43.23
N THR A 96 9.69 -18.47 43.55
CA THR A 96 9.24 -18.91 44.89
C THR A 96 8.87 -17.90 45.98
N GLY A 97 7.63 -18.02 46.47
CA GLY A 97 7.39 -18.08 47.93
C GLY A 97 6.29 -17.18 48.51
N SER A 98 5.18 -17.82 48.90
CA SER A 98 4.52 -17.72 50.22
C SER A 98 3.81 -16.42 50.70
N SER A 99 2.51 -16.61 50.97
CA SER A 99 1.79 -16.26 52.22
C SER A 99 1.52 -14.80 52.64
N GLY A 100 0.22 -14.49 52.79
CA GLY A 100 -0.34 -13.99 54.06
C GLY A 100 -0.56 -12.48 54.21
N GLY A 101 -1.81 -12.12 54.53
CA GLY A 101 -2.24 -10.80 54.98
C GLY A 101 -3.74 -10.78 55.16
#